data_AF-A0AAN6K1C3-F1
#
_entry.id   AF-A0AAN6K1C3-F1
#
_cell.length_a   1.000
_cell.length_b   1.000
_cell.length_c   1.000
_cell.angle_alpha   90.00
_cell.angle_beta   90.00
_cell.angle_gamma   90.00
#
_symmetry.space_group_name_H-M   'P 1'
#
loop_
_entity.id
_entity.type
_entity.pdbx_description
1 polymer ?
#
loop_
_entity_poly.entity_id
_entity_poly.type
_entity_poly.pdbx_seq_one_letter_code
_entity_poly.pdbx_strand_id
1 'polypeptide(L)'
;MSSKSIIDMTTGLCKGFGFVKYHNYEDAENCIRGFHYLGYEVSFARESFYSKLKTFADDNNTNLYVSNLPKSMNEHDLAHMFPPHK
;
A
#
# COMPACT_ATOMS: atom_id res chain seq x y z
N MET A 1 7.99 4.26 -7.44
CA MET A 1 6.94 3.79 -6.54
C MET A 1 6.50 2.44 -7.08
N SER A 2 6.26 1.47 -6.20
CA SER A 2 5.75 0.15 -6.59
C SER A 2 4.47 -0.16 -5.82
N SER A 3 3.41 -0.54 -6.51
CA SER A 3 2.16 -1.00 -5.91
C SER A 3 2.01 -2.51 -6.13
N LYS A 4 1.50 -3.23 -5.13
CA LYS A 4 1.24 -4.66 -5.20
C LYS A 4 -0.07 -4.99 -4.50
N SER A 5 -1.10 -5.34 -5.26
CA SER A 5 -2.36 -5.88 -4.72
C SER A 5 -2.19 -7.35 -4.33
N ILE A 6 -2.78 -7.78 -3.21
CA ILE A 6 -2.76 -9.19 -2.83
C ILE A 6 -3.93 -9.90 -3.50
N ILE A 7 -3.59 -10.78 -4.44
CA ILE A 7 -4.55 -11.57 -5.20
C ILE A 7 -4.69 -12.96 -4.58
N ASP A 8 -5.92 -13.44 -4.50
CA ASP A 8 -6.21 -14.82 -4.19
C ASP A 8 -5.90 -15.70 -5.42
N MET A 9 -4.90 -16.58 -5.31
CA MET A 9 -4.44 -17.38 -6.45
C MET A 9 -5.46 -18.43 -6.93
N THR A 10 -6.48 -18.74 -6.12
CA THR A 10 -7.53 -19.69 -6.49
C THR A 10 -8.63 -19.00 -7.29
N THR A 11 -8.98 -17.77 -6.92
CA THR A 11 -10.07 -17.01 -7.56
C THR A 11 -9.59 -15.96 -8.56
N GLY A 12 -8.31 -15.60 -8.55
CA GLY A 12 -7.74 -14.51 -9.35
C GLY A 12 -8.19 -13.10 -8.92
N LEU A 13 -8.94 -12.99 -7.80
CA LEU A 13 -9.51 -11.74 -7.33
C LEU A 13 -8.67 -11.10 -6.22
N CYS A 14 -8.75 -9.78 -6.10
CA CYS A 14 -8.09 -9.06 -5.03
C CYS A 14 -8.71 -9.43 -3.67
N LYS A 15 -7.85 -9.71 -2.69
CA LYS A 15 -8.25 -9.99 -1.30
C LYS A 15 -8.73 -8.76 -0.54
N GLY A 16 -8.78 -7.60 -1.21
CA GLY A 16 -9.23 -6.34 -0.62
C GLY A 16 -8.13 -5.59 0.13
N PHE A 17 -6.85 -5.96 -0.07
CA PHE A 17 -5.73 -5.22 0.48
C PHE A 17 -4.48 -5.32 -0.41
N GLY A 18 -3.58 -4.36 -0.25
CA GLY A 18 -2.35 -4.24 -1.02
C GLY A 18 -1.27 -3.45 -0.31
N PHE A 19 -0.12 -3.36 -0.96
CA PHE A 19 1.04 -2.62 -0.48
C PHE A 19 1.49 -1.61 -1.52
N VAL A 20 1.84 -0.39 -1.11
CA VAL A 20 2.33 0.67 -1.99
C VAL A 20 3.61 1.24 -1.41
N LYS A 21 4.72 1.13 -2.12
CA LYS A 21 6.01 1.69 -1.71
C LYS A 21 6.30 3.00 -2.44
N TYR A 22 6.26 4.10 -1.71
CA TYR A 22 6.64 5.44 -2.17
C TYR A 22 8.16 5.64 -2.22
N HIS A 23 8.61 6.71 -2.87
CA HIS A 23 10.05 7.02 -2.97
C HIS A 23 10.58 7.74 -1.74
N ASN A 24 9.75 8.56 -1.10
CA ASN A 24 10.08 9.31 0.09
C ASN A 24 8.93 9.19 1.13
N TYR A 25 9.23 9.61 2.36
CA TYR A 25 8.28 9.54 3.48
C TYR A 25 7.16 10.57 3.38
N GLU A 26 7.49 11.78 2.89
CA GLU A 26 6.53 12.89 2.78
C GLU A 26 5.37 12.56 1.83
N ASP A 27 5.65 11.97 0.67
CA ASP A 27 4.65 11.49 -0.27
C ASP A 27 3.78 10.40 0.34
N ALA A 28 4.38 9.51 1.14
CA ALA A 28 3.68 8.43 1.81
C ALA A 28 2.70 8.97 2.86
N GLU A 29 3.12 9.98 3.64
CA GLU A 29 2.28 10.64 4.63
C GLU A 29 1.14 11.43 3.97
N ASN A 30 1.44 12.19 2.91
CA ASN A 30 0.44 12.93 2.14
C ASN A 30 -0.60 11.99 1.52
N CYS A 31 -0.17 10.84 1.01
CA CYS A 31 -1.05 9.81 0.50
C CYS A 31 -2.00 9.26 1.58
N ILE A 32 -1.49 8.86 2.75
CA ILE A 32 -2.33 8.38 3.87
C ILE A 32 -3.43 9.39 4.18
N ARG A 33 -3.06 10.68 4.32
CA ARG A 33 -4.01 11.76 4.64
C ARG A 33 -5.07 11.95 3.55
N GLY A 34 -4.66 11.96 2.27
CA GLY A 34 -5.58 12.11 1.15
C GLY A 34 -6.55 10.94 1.01
N PHE A 35 -6.07 9.71 1.18
CA PHE A 35 -6.89 8.51 1.05
C PHE A 35 -7.85 8.29 2.20
N HIS A 36 -7.47 8.69 3.42
CA HIS A 36 -8.41 8.73 4.55
C HIS A 36 -9.60 9.65 4.28
N TYR A 37 -9.39 10.79 3.62
CA TYR A 37 -10.47 11.70 3.23
C TYR A 37 -11.43 11.06 2.19
N LEU A 38 -10.90 10.19 1.33
CA LEU A 38 -11.68 9.43 0.34
C LEU A 38 -12.37 8.19 0.94
N GLY A 39 -12.21 7.93 2.24
CA GLY A 39 -12.83 6.80 2.94
C GLY A 39 -12.07 5.48 2.83
N TYR A 40 -10.83 5.50 2.33
CA TYR A 40 -9.96 4.32 2.33
C TYR A 40 -9.20 4.19 3.65
N GLU A 41 -8.91 2.96 4.04
CA GLU A 41 -8.03 2.68 5.17
C GLU A 41 -6.60 2.48 4.66
N VAL A 42 -5.73 3.45 4.93
CA VAL A 42 -4.32 3.42 4.49
C VAL A 42 -3.43 3.74 5.68
N SER A 43 -2.42 2.92 5.90
CA SER A 43 -1.45 3.15 6.98
C SER A 43 -0.06 2.73 6.54
N PHE A 44 0.98 3.12 7.27
CA PHE A 44 2.30 2.53 7.04
C PHE A 44 2.23 1.02 7.23
N ALA A 45 2.82 0.28 6.31
CA ALA A 45 2.83 -1.17 6.34
C ALA A 45 3.51 -1.63 7.62
N ARG A 46 2.74 -2.28 8.50
CA ARG A 46 3.29 -2.93 9.68
C ARG A 46 4.08 -4.15 9.23
N GLU A 47 5.37 -4.12 9.54
CA GLU A 47 6.27 -5.19 9.16
C GLU A 47 5.80 -6.54 9.69
N SER A 48 5.73 -7.52 8.79
CA SER A 48 5.63 -8.93 9.18
C SER A 48 6.85 -9.33 10.01
N PHE A 49 6.73 -10.39 10.81
CA PHE A 49 7.88 -10.92 11.57
C PHE A 49 9.10 -11.23 10.66
N TYR A 50 8.84 -11.61 9.40
CA TYR A 50 9.87 -11.80 8.37
C TYR A 50 10.49 -10.49 7.84
N SER A 51 9.74 -9.39 7.83
CA SER A 51 10.24 -8.05 7.47
C SER A 51 11.07 -7.44 8.60
N LYS A 52 10.67 -7.65 9.86
CA LYS A 52 11.44 -7.21 11.05
C LYS A 52 12.85 -7.79 11.12
N LEU A 53 13.05 -9.00 10.58
CA LEU A 53 14.37 -9.62 10.46
C LEU A 53 15.28 -8.94 9.42
N LYS A 54 14.71 -8.20 8.46
CA LYS A 54 15.44 -7.40 7.47
C LYS A 54 15.60 -5.93 7.85
N THR A 55 14.73 -5.41 8.72
CA THR A 55 14.62 -4.00 9.01
C THR A 55 14.77 -3.75 10.50
N PHE A 56 15.98 -3.94 11.03
CA PHE A 56 16.32 -3.23 12.25
C PHE A 56 16.43 -1.75 11.91
N ALA A 57 15.38 -0.99 12.25
CA ALA A 57 15.32 0.48 12.28
C ALA A 57 15.47 1.18 10.91
N ASP A 58 14.34 1.53 10.29
CA ASP A 58 14.33 2.65 9.34
C ASP A 58 13.10 3.53 9.60
N ASP A 59 13.35 4.71 10.19
CA ASP A 59 12.34 5.75 10.41
C ASP A 59 11.83 6.35 9.08
N ASN A 60 12.42 5.96 7.95
CA ASN A 60 12.02 6.37 6.60
C ASN A 60 11.13 5.34 5.89
N ASN A 61 10.31 4.57 6.60
CA ASN A 61 9.45 3.56 5.97
C ASN A 61 8.47 4.22 4.98
N THR A 62 8.70 4.00 3.69
CA THR A 62 7.84 4.50 2.60
C THR A 62 6.82 3.47 2.11
N ASN A 63 6.74 2.31 2.76
CA ASN A 63 5.83 1.24 2.40
C ASN A 63 4.50 1.42 3.13
N LEU A 64 3.42 1.56 2.37
CA LEU A 64 2.06 1.69 2.83
C LEU A 64 1.32 0.36 2.70
N TYR A 65 0.49 0.06 3.68
CA TYR A 65 -0.54 -0.96 3.65
C TYR A 65 -1.88 -0.30 3.39
N VAL A 66 -2.60 -0.82 2.40
CA VAL A 66 -3.90 -0.33 1.97
C VAL A 66 -4.91 -1.46 2.19
N SER A 67 -5.95 -1.22 3.00
CA SER A 67 -7.05 -2.15 3.25
C SER A 67 -8.38 -1.63 2.73
N ASN A 68 -9.39 -2.51 2.72
CA ASN A 68 -10.74 -2.22 2.24
C ASN A 68 -10.82 -1.82 0.75
N LEU A 69 -9.97 -2.43 -0.07
CA LEU A 69 -10.02 -2.26 -1.52
C LEU A 69 -11.22 -3.02 -2.11
N PRO A 70 -11.88 -2.48 -3.15
CA PRO A 70 -12.92 -3.19 -3.89
C PRO A 70 -12.39 -4.53 -4.44
N LYS A 71 -13.18 -5.61 -4.34
CA LYS A 71 -12.76 -6.94 -4.83
C LYS A 71 -12.51 -7.00 -6.34
N SER A 72 -13.13 -6.08 -7.09
CA SER A 72 -12.92 -5.91 -8.54
C SER A 72 -11.64 -5.16 -8.88
N MET A 73 -10.98 -4.55 -7.90
CA MET A 73 -9.78 -3.73 -8.12
C MET A 73 -8.57 -4.60 -8.38
N ASN A 74 -7.93 -4.40 -9.53
CA ASN A 74 -6.71 -5.10 -9.89
C ASN A 74 -5.45 -4.24 -9.60
N GLU A 75 -4.28 -4.80 -9.89
CA GLU A 75 -2.98 -4.12 -9.63
C GLU A 75 -2.83 -2.83 -10.44
N HIS A 76 -3.38 -2.79 -11.66
CA HIS A 76 -3.34 -1.63 -12.53
C HIS A 76 -4.22 -0.50 -11.97
N ASP A 77 -5.43 -0.81 -11.53
CA ASP A 77 -6.32 0.15 -10.86
C ASP A 77 -5.68 0.71 -9.60
N LEU A 78 -5.00 -0.13 -8.82
CA LEU A 78 -4.27 0.30 -7.63
C LEU A 78 -3.14 1.26 -7.99
N ALA A 79 -2.34 0.96 -9.01
CA ALA A 79 -1.26 1.84 -9.49
C ALA A 79 -1.80 3.19 -10.02
N HIS A 80 -2.99 3.18 -10.63
CA HIS A 80 -3.66 4.39 -11.11
C HIS A 80 -4.23 5.23 -9.97
N MET A 81 -4.76 4.61 -8.92
CA MET A 81 -5.24 5.33 -7.73
C MET A 81 -4.09 5.93 -6.92
N PHE A 82 -2.97 5.21 -6.81
CA PHE A 82 -1.77 5.65 -6.14
C PHE A 82 -0.71 6.00 -7.19
N PRO A 83 -0.82 7.14 -7.91
CA PRO A 83 0.22 7.55 -8.83
C PRO A 83 1.46 8.04 -8.06
N PRO A 84 2.65 7.95 -8.68
CA PRO A 84 3.83 8.59 -8.12
C PRO A 84 3.61 10.12 -8.09
N HIS A 85 3.57 10.69 -6.88
CA HIS A 85 3.63 12.13 -6.70
C HIS A 85 5.09 12.61 -6.86
N LYS A 86 5.27 13.77 -7.49
CA LYS A 86 6.55 14.43 -7.72
C LYS A 86 6.74 15.55 -6.72
#